data_AF-A0A420S1W5-F1
#
_entry.id   AF-A0A420S1W5-F1
#
_cell.length_a   1.000
_cell.length_b   1.000
_cell.length_c   1.000
_cell.angle_alpha   90.00
_cell.angle_beta   90.00
_cell.angle_gamma   90.00
#
_symmetry.space_group_name_H-M   'P 1'
#
loop_
_entity.id
_entity.type
_entity.pdbx_description
1 polymer ?
#
loop_
_entity_poly.entity_id
_entity_poly.type
_entity_poly.pdbx_seq_one_letter_code
_entity_poly.pdbx_strand_id
1 'polypeptide(L)'
;MEKLLNKVLYGSSSPQGSSSNGSQVFTIRPHPQDDNLLFILPSNAPKESPPLYTIYKRPSSSTLLMHRGPAAPENIIASATMHLSTSRIDVSVFNQPMVIKNSSMTGSWGFHTHMGKFKWKVNQMTGTGFELYDQNGSKVAKYGSAGWTRFGEKEASVYVQGDEFFVVMVLFSAVVSKELKKIIDEVVGEVAGAVAGA
;
A
#
# COMPACT_ATOMS: atom_id res chain seq x y z
N MET A 1 -37.55 -22.01 44.64
CA MET A 1 -37.50 -23.29 43.87
C MET A 1 -38.17 -23.00 42.55
N GLU A 2 -37.46 -22.48 41.56
CA GLU A 2 -36.81 -23.17 40.43
C GLU A 2 -37.24 -22.31 39.22
N LYS A 3 -36.46 -21.92 38.22
CA LYS A 3 -35.11 -22.22 37.80
C LYS A 3 -34.62 -21.03 36.99
N LEU A 4 -33.38 -20.64 37.27
CA LEU A 4 -32.46 -20.01 36.34
C LEU A 4 -32.43 -20.77 35.00
N LEU A 5 -32.02 -20.04 33.94
CA LEU A 5 -31.56 -20.50 32.61
C LEU A 5 -32.54 -20.22 31.46
N ASN A 6 -32.36 -19.05 30.83
CA ASN A 6 -32.13 -18.95 29.39
C ASN A 6 -31.54 -17.57 29.05
N LYS A 7 -30.28 -17.38 29.48
CA LYS A 7 -29.29 -16.61 28.72
C LYS A 7 -28.77 -17.56 27.64
N VAL A 8 -28.61 -17.08 26.41
CA VAL A 8 -27.41 -17.26 25.54
C VAL A 8 -27.79 -17.04 24.06
N LEU A 9 -27.17 -16.00 23.49
CA LEU A 9 -26.75 -15.82 22.09
C LEU A 9 -27.78 -15.49 21.01
N TYR A 10 -28.16 -14.22 20.95
CA TYR A 10 -28.01 -13.45 19.70
C TYR A 10 -27.25 -12.17 20.02
N GLY A 11 -25.92 -12.26 19.96
CA GLY A 11 -25.04 -11.12 20.08
C GLY A 11 -25.19 -10.23 18.85
N SER A 12 -26.06 -9.24 18.94
CA SER A 12 -26.01 -8.04 18.10
C SER A 12 -24.71 -7.29 18.44
N SER A 13 -23.66 -7.50 17.65
CA SER A 13 -22.49 -6.63 17.70
C SER A 13 -22.80 -5.32 17.00
N SER A 14 -23.46 -4.42 17.71
CA SER A 14 -23.34 -2.98 17.44
C SER A 14 -21.85 -2.60 17.61
N PRO A 15 -21.22 -1.91 16.66
CA PRO A 15 -19.86 -1.42 16.87
C PRO A 15 -19.91 -0.27 17.88
N GLN A 16 -19.60 -0.59 19.14
CA GLN A 16 -19.42 0.38 20.20
C GLN A 16 -18.01 0.97 20.13
N GLY A 17 -17.94 2.18 19.58
CA GLY A 17 -17.07 3.28 20.01
C GLY A 17 -15.58 3.03 20.21
N SER A 18 -14.79 3.41 19.21
CA SER A 18 -13.68 4.34 19.43
C SER A 18 -13.77 5.44 18.38
N SER A 19 -13.90 6.69 18.83
CA SER A 19 -13.83 7.85 17.96
C SER A 19 -12.37 8.03 17.49
N SER A 20 -11.96 7.29 16.48
CA SER A 20 -10.75 7.62 15.73
C SER A 20 -11.16 8.54 14.58
N ASN A 21 -10.74 9.80 14.62
CA ASN A 21 -10.90 10.77 13.54
C ASN A 21 -10.53 10.17 12.18
N GLY A 22 -11.49 9.64 11.40
CA GLY A 22 -11.43 9.27 9.97
C GLY A 22 -10.24 8.44 9.44
N SER A 23 -9.26 8.10 10.27
CA SER A 23 -7.92 7.67 9.87
C SER A 23 -7.77 6.17 10.03
N GLN A 24 -7.28 5.51 8.98
CA GLN A 24 -7.07 4.07 8.93
C GLN A 24 -5.57 3.78 8.86
N VAL A 25 -5.11 2.79 9.61
CA VAL A 25 -3.69 2.42 9.63
C VAL A 25 -3.57 0.93 9.27
N PHE A 26 -2.67 0.66 8.33
CA PHE A 26 -2.44 -0.66 7.76
C PHE A 26 -0.98 -1.05 7.96
N THR A 27 -0.76 -2.32 8.30
CA THR A 27 0.55 -2.96 8.28
C THR A 27 0.69 -3.76 7.00
N ILE A 28 1.80 -3.55 6.31
CA ILE A 28 2.20 -4.26 5.08
C ILE A 28 3.40 -5.12 5.44
N ARG A 29 3.23 -6.44 5.41
CA ARG A 29 4.22 -7.44 5.85
C ARG A 29 4.58 -8.37 4.69
N PRO A 30 5.87 -8.70 4.48
CA PRO A 30 6.26 -9.78 3.58
C PRO A 30 5.73 -11.15 4.03
N HIS A 31 5.31 -12.00 3.10
CA HIS A 31 4.96 -13.38 3.44
C HIS A 31 6.21 -14.12 3.94
N PRO A 32 6.12 -14.92 5.02
CA PRO A 32 7.29 -15.54 5.66
C PRO A 32 8.02 -16.57 4.77
N GLN A 33 7.38 -17.05 3.70
CA GLN A 33 7.91 -18.10 2.85
C GLN A 33 7.89 -17.74 1.35
N ASP A 34 7.37 -16.56 0.99
CA ASP A 34 7.26 -16.13 -0.41
C ASP A 34 7.53 -14.63 -0.54
N ASP A 35 8.72 -14.29 -1.01
CA ASP A 35 9.16 -12.90 -1.16
C ASP A 35 8.34 -12.11 -2.20
N ASN A 36 7.55 -12.81 -3.02
CA ASN A 36 6.66 -12.20 -4.00
C ASN A 36 5.32 -11.77 -3.39
N LEU A 37 5.02 -12.16 -2.15
CA LEU A 37 3.75 -11.86 -1.50
C LEU A 37 3.92 -10.83 -0.38
N LEU A 38 3.03 -9.85 -0.38
CA LEU A 38 2.87 -8.89 0.71
C LEU A 38 1.45 -8.97 1.25
N PHE A 39 1.32 -9.15 2.56
CA PHE A 39 0.05 -9.11 3.27
C PHE A 39 -0.21 -7.72 3.82
N ILE A 40 -1.44 -7.25 3.62
CA ILE A 40 -1.93 -5.99 4.16
C ILE A 40 -3.01 -6.30 5.18
N LEU A 41 -2.79 -5.86 6.42
CA LEU A 41 -3.71 -6.03 7.53
C LEU A 41 -3.99 -4.68 8.20
N PRO A 42 -5.13 -4.51 8.88
CA PRO A 42 -5.28 -3.43 9.86
C PRO A 42 -4.14 -3.48 10.88
N SER A 43 -3.59 -2.33 11.29
CA SER A 43 -2.39 -2.28 12.13
C SER A 43 -2.56 -2.90 13.52
N ASN A 44 -3.80 -3.04 13.98
CA ASN A 44 -4.19 -3.66 15.25
C ASN A 44 -4.56 -5.14 15.11
N ALA A 45 -4.48 -5.72 13.91
CA ALA A 45 -4.81 -7.12 13.70
C ALA A 45 -3.74 -8.06 14.31
N PRO A 46 -4.15 -9.17 14.95
CA PRO A 46 -3.24 -10.25 15.32
C PRO A 46 -2.42 -10.76 14.13
N LYS A 47 -1.21 -11.28 14.37
CA LYS A 47 -0.30 -11.71 13.30
C LYS A 47 -0.85 -12.87 12.47
N GLU A 48 -1.70 -13.69 13.08
CA GLU A 48 -2.33 -14.88 12.52
C GLU A 48 -3.62 -14.55 11.76
N SER A 49 -4.03 -13.28 11.76
CA SER A 49 -5.24 -12.86 11.05
C SER A 49 -5.07 -13.05 9.54
N PRO A 50 -6.13 -13.45 8.81
CA PRO A 50 -6.08 -13.44 7.36
C PRO A 50 -5.84 -12.02 6.84
N PRO A 51 -5.14 -11.86 5.71
CA PRO A 51 -4.89 -10.54 5.12
C PRO A 51 -6.20 -9.91 4.66
N LEU A 52 -6.32 -8.59 4.85
CA LEU A 52 -7.40 -7.81 4.22
C LEU A 52 -7.16 -7.69 2.72
N TYR A 53 -5.90 -7.49 2.33
CA TYR A 53 -5.46 -7.52 0.95
C TYR A 53 -4.13 -8.23 0.80
N THR A 54 -3.89 -8.80 -0.37
CA THR A 54 -2.62 -9.44 -0.72
C THR A 54 -2.07 -8.84 -2.00
N ILE A 55 -0.84 -8.33 -1.97
CA ILE A 55 -0.12 -7.95 -3.19
C ILE A 55 0.77 -9.11 -3.61
N TYR A 56 0.61 -9.55 -4.86
CA TYR A 56 1.46 -10.53 -5.51
C TYR A 56 2.32 -9.84 -6.57
N LYS A 57 3.63 -9.99 -6.45
CA LYS A 57 4.61 -9.56 -7.43
C LYS A 57 4.85 -10.72 -8.38
N ARG A 58 4.48 -10.58 -9.65
CA ARG A 58 4.67 -11.68 -10.59
C ARG A 58 6.18 -11.88 -10.84
N PRO A 59 6.75 -13.07 -10.57
CA PRO A 59 8.17 -13.33 -10.83
C PRO A 59 8.51 -13.07 -12.30
N SER A 60 9.70 -12.51 -12.53
CA SER A 60 10.21 -12.22 -13.89
C SER A 60 9.32 -11.31 -14.74
N SER A 61 8.39 -10.58 -14.10
CA SER A 61 7.48 -9.63 -14.74
C SER A 61 7.50 -8.30 -14.02
N SER A 62 7.29 -7.21 -14.74
CA SER A 62 7.06 -5.89 -14.16
C SER A 62 5.63 -5.70 -13.64
N THR A 63 4.88 -6.79 -13.47
CA THR A 63 3.46 -6.78 -13.10
C THR A 63 3.24 -7.10 -11.63
N LEU A 64 2.46 -6.27 -10.94
CA LEU A 64 1.98 -6.50 -9.59
C LEU A 64 0.46 -6.61 -9.62
N LEU A 65 -0.09 -7.48 -8.78
CA LEU A 65 -1.53 -7.68 -8.61
C LEU A 65 -1.91 -7.49 -7.15
N MET A 66 -3.05 -6.87 -6.88
CA MET A 66 -3.63 -6.78 -5.56
C MET A 66 -4.93 -7.56 -5.52
N HIS A 67 -5.08 -8.38 -4.49
CA HIS A 67 -6.24 -9.21 -4.23
C HIS A 67 -6.97 -8.71 -2.99
N ARG A 68 -8.31 -8.82 -2.98
CA ARG A 68 -9.10 -8.75 -1.75
C ARG A 68 -8.98 -10.08 -1.00
N GLY A 69 -8.42 -10.06 0.21
CA GLY A 69 -8.14 -11.28 0.96
C GLY A 69 -6.90 -12.04 0.46
N PRO A 70 -6.87 -13.38 0.62
CA PRO A 70 -5.81 -14.24 0.10
C PRO A 70 -5.66 -14.13 -1.43
N ALA A 71 -4.46 -14.41 -1.93
CA ALA A 71 -4.18 -14.40 -3.37
C ALA A 71 -4.98 -15.49 -4.09
N ALA A 72 -5.93 -15.07 -4.93
CA ALA A 72 -6.71 -15.94 -5.80
C ALA A 72 -7.16 -15.14 -7.03
N PRO A 73 -7.18 -15.72 -8.25
CA PRO A 73 -7.51 -14.99 -9.49
C PRO A 73 -8.85 -14.23 -9.45
N GLU A 74 -9.86 -14.82 -8.83
CA GLU A 74 -11.20 -14.24 -8.66
C GLU A 74 -11.25 -13.02 -7.74
N ASN A 75 -10.21 -12.83 -6.92
CA ASN A 75 -10.12 -11.76 -5.95
C ASN A 75 -9.29 -10.57 -6.43
N ILE A 76 -8.81 -10.56 -7.68
CA ILE A 76 -7.99 -9.46 -8.21
C ILE A 76 -8.84 -8.18 -8.26
N ILE A 77 -8.39 -7.16 -7.53
CA ILE A 77 -9.03 -5.85 -7.45
C ILE A 77 -8.15 -4.72 -8.00
N ALA A 78 -6.85 -4.96 -8.15
CA ALA A 78 -5.96 -4.01 -8.81
C ALA A 78 -4.80 -4.70 -9.53
N SER A 79 -4.27 -4.03 -10.54
CA SER A 79 -3.10 -4.48 -11.31
C SER A 79 -2.21 -3.30 -11.65
N ALA A 80 -0.90 -3.51 -11.67
CA ALA A 80 0.06 -2.51 -12.09
C ALA A 80 1.10 -3.13 -13.01
N THR A 81 1.49 -2.41 -14.06
CA THR A 81 2.58 -2.78 -14.97
C THR A 81 3.58 -1.64 -15.02
N MET A 82 4.82 -1.92 -14.62
CA MET A 82 5.90 -0.93 -14.62
C MET A 82 6.61 -0.89 -15.97
N HIS A 83 6.82 0.32 -16.48
CA HIS A 83 7.53 0.61 -17.72
C HIS A 83 8.80 1.38 -17.42
N LEU A 84 9.90 0.66 -17.24
CA LEU A 84 11.18 1.23 -16.79
C LEU A 84 11.75 2.27 -17.75
N SER A 85 11.61 2.07 -19.07
CA SER A 85 12.10 2.99 -20.10
C SER A 85 11.44 4.37 -20.06
N THR A 86 10.21 4.46 -19.56
CA THR A 86 9.45 5.73 -19.49
C THR A 86 9.24 6.22 -18.06
N SER A 87 9.74 5.50 -17.06
CA SER A 87 9.53 5.77 -15.63
C SER A 87 8.04 5.96 -15.28
N ARG A 88 7.18 5.13 -15.89
CA ARG A 88 5.72 5.13 -15.72
C ARG A 88 5.23 3.79 -15.18
N ILE A 89 4.09 3.83 -14.51
CA ILE A 89 3.37 2.65 -14.06
C ILE A 89 1.92 2.79 -14.52
N ASP A 90 1.47 1.86 -15.35
CA ASP A 90 0.05 1.75 -15.67
C ASP A 90 -0.62 0.98 -14.54
N VAL A 91 -1.66 1.56 -13.95
CA VAL A 91 -2.35 1.00 -12.80
C VAL A 91 -3.83 0.92 -13.11
N SER A 92 -4.49 -0.16 -12.71
CA SER A 92 -5.94 -0.31 -12.71
C SER A 92 -6.38 -0.68 -11.30
N VAL A 93 -7.33 0.07 -10.74
CA VAL A 93 -7.95 -0.24 -9.44
C VAL A 93 -9.45 -0.34 -9.68
N PHE A 94 -10.07 -1.48 -9.37
CA PHE A 94 -11.47 -1.77 -9.69
C PHE A 94 -11.84 -1.44 -11.15
N ASN A 95 -10.96 -1.82 -12.09
CA ASN A 95 -11.08 -1.53 -13.53
C ASN A 95 -11.07 -0.04 -13.90
N GLN A 96 -10.68 0.85 -12.99
CA GLN A 96 -10.47 2.27 -13.27
C GLN A 96 -8.97 2.50 -13.55
N PRO A 97 -8.60 2.84 -14.80
CA PRO A 97 -7.21 3.05 -15.16
C PRO A 97 -6.68 4.37 -14.63
N MET A 98 -5.42 4.37 -14.21
CA MET A 98 -4.63 5.55 -13.86
C MET A 98 -3.16 5.33 -14.23
N VAL A 99 -2.42 6.41 -14.41
CA VAL A 99 -0.98 6.34 -14.72
C VAL A 99 -0.20 7.06 -13.63
N ILE A 100 0.72 6.35 -13.00
CA ILE A 100 1.69 6.92 -12.07
C ILE A 100 2.93 7.32 -12.86
N LYS A 101 3.31 8.60 -12.76
CA LYS A 101 4.49 9.17 -13.41
C LYS A 101 5.53 9.55 -12.37
N ASN A 102 6.74 9.04 -12.51
CA ASN A 102 7.88 9.49 -11.72
C ASN A 102 8.37 10.86 -12.25
N SER A 103 8.59 11.80 -11.35
CA SER A 103 9.34 13.03 -11.59
C SER A 103 10.71 12.91 -10.94
N SER A 104 11.71 12.48 -11.73
CA SER A 104 13.07 12.24 -11.25
C SER A 104 13.69 13.48 -10.59
N MET A 105 13.39 14.68 -11.11
CA MET A 105 13.89 15.95 -10.58
C MET A 105 13.43 16.24 -9.14
N THR A 106 12.25 15.73 -8.74
CA THR A 106 11.66 16.01 -7.43
C THR A 106 11.57 14.79 -6.52
N GLY A 107 11.94 13.60 -7.02
CA GLY A 107 11.71 12.33 -6.34
C GLY A 107 10.24 12.18 -5.94
N SER A 108 9.31 12.47 -6.86
CA SER A 108 7.87 12.39 -6.61
C SER A 108 7.14 11.55 -7.65
N TRP A 109 6.02 10.95 -7.24
CA TRP A 109 5.19 10.09 -8.11
C TRP A 109 3.78 10.65 -8.14
N GLY A 110 3.39 11.18 -9.30
CA GLY A 110 2.10 11.83 -9.50
C GLY A 110 1.14 10.98 -10.31
N PHE A 111 -0.14 11.01 -9.96
CA PHE A 111 -1.20 10.31 -10.69
C PHE A 111 -2.54 11.05 -10.59
N HIS A 112 -3.46 10.73 -11.49
CA HIS A 112 -4.79 11.33 -11.59
C HIS A 112 -5.83 10.22 -11.57
N THR A 113 -6.92 10.44 -10.84
CA THR A 113 -8.07 9.53 -10.78
C THR A 113 -9.36 10.34 -10.96
N HIS A 114 -10.51 9.67 -10.95
CA HIS A 114 -11.82 10.35 -10.92
C HIS A 114 -12.02 11.19 -9.64
N MET A 115 -11.21 10.98 -8.60
CA MET A 115 -11.25 11.74 -7.34
C MET A 115 -10.33 12.98 -7.36
N GLY A 116 -9.50 13.14 -8.38
CA GLY A 116 -8.58 14.27 -8.51
C GLY A 116 -7.11 13.87 -8.67
N LYS A 117 -6.22 14.81 -8.36
CA LYS A 117 -4.76 14.65 -8.54
C LYS A 117 -4.10 14.32 -7.20
N PHE A 118 -3.17 13.37 -7.25
CA PHE A 118 -2.41 12.96 -6.09
C PHE A 118 -0.92 12.89 -6.40
N LYS A 119 -0.09 13.10 -5.37
CA LYS A 119 1.37 13.03 -5.49
C LYS A 119 2.01 12.46 -4.24
N TRP A 120 2.71 11.33 -4.40
CA TRP A 120 3.65 10.82 -3.41
C TRP A 120 4.93 11.64 -3.46
N LYS A 121 5.37 12.14 -2.31
CA LYS A 121 6.67 12.81 -2.12
C LYS A 121 7.49 12.00 -1.12
N VAL A 122 8.80 11.91 -1.31
CA VAL A 122 9.68 11.35 -0.27
C VAL A 122 9.54 12.20 0.99
N ASN A 123 9.36 11.54 2.13
CA ASN A 123 9.36 12.21 3.43
C ASN A 123 10.79 12.72 3.69
N GLN A 124 10.99 14.03 3.63
CA GLN A 124 12.31 14.63 3.74
C GLN A 124 12.96 14.46 5.12
N MET A 125 12.17 14.26 6.19
CA MET A 125 12.71 14.04 7.53
C MET A 125 13.32 12.65 7.69
N THR A 126 12.71 11.63 7.08
CA THR A 126 13.12 10.22 7.25
C THR A 126 13.87 9.64 6.06
N GLY A 127 13.81 10.30 4.89
CA GLY A 127 14.43 9.90 3.62
C GLY A 127 13.93 8.57 3.02
N THR A 128 13.13 7.79 3.76
CA THR A 128 12.83 6.39 3.46
C THR A 128 11.34 6.10 3.24
N GLY A 129 10.48 6.98 3.77
CA GLY A 129 9.03 6.94 3.60
C GLY A 129 8.51 7.90 2.54
N PHE A 130 7.21 7.83 2.27
CA PHE A 130 6.48 8.63 1.30
C PHE A 130 5.26 9.25 1.96
N GLU A 131 4.87 10.42 1.48
CA GLU A 131 3.68 11.13 1.90
C GLU A 131 2.84 11.48 0.68
N LEU A 132 1.56 11.14 0.73
CA LEU A 132 0.61 11.41 -0.33
C LEU A 132 -0.06 12.75 -0.07
N TYR A 133 -0.03 13.60 -1.09
CA TYR A 133 -0.70 14.89 -1.10
C TYR A 133 -1.78 14.91 -2.17
N ASP A 134 -2.91 15.53 -1.87
CA ASP A 134 -3.93 15.85 -2.86
C ASP A 134 -3.58 17.11 -3.68
N GLN A 135 -4.48 17.51 -4.56
CA GLN A 135 -4.33 18.70 -5.40
C GLN A 135 -4.31 20.02 -4.63
N ASN A 136 -4.86 20.05 -3.42
CA ASN A 136 -4.88 21.23 -2.55
C ASN A 136 -3.61 21.31 -1.68
N GLY A 137 -2.73 20.32 -1.75
CA GLY A 137 -1.54 20.22 -0.92
C GLY A 137 -1.81 19.67 0.48
N SER A 138 -2.99 19.10 0.71
CA SER A 138 -3.33 18.42 1.97
C SER A 138 -2.72 17.03 1.99
N LYS A 139 -2.10 16.65 3.11
CA LYS A 139 -1.56 15.31 3.32
C LYS A 139 -2.72 14.35 3.59
N VAL A 140 -2.87 13.35 2.73
CA VAL A 140 -3.97 12.38 2.81
C VAL A 140 -3.50 10.99 3.22
N ALA A 141 -2.22 10.67 3.03
CA ALA A 141 -1.66 9.41 3.49
C ALA A 141 -0.15 9.48 3.72
N LYS A 142 0.39 8.47 4.40
CA LYS A 142 1.81 8.23 4.62
C LYS A 142 2.10 6.75 4.44
N TYR A 143 3.27 6.41 3.89
CA TYR A 143 3.78 5.06 3.78
C TYR A 143 5.25 5.01 4.22
N GLY A 144 5.64 4.09 5.09
CA GLY A 144 7.02 4.06 5.60
C GLY A 144 7.34 2.85 6.47
N SER A 145 8.43 2.94 7.22
CA SER A 145 8.81 1.91 8.21
C SER A 145 7.76 1.80 9.32
N ALA A 146 7.42 0.57 9.71
CA ALA A 146 6.54 0.29 10.84
C ALA A 146 7.22 0.48 12.22
N GLY A 147 8.46 0.98 12.24
CA GLY A 147 9.26 1.21 13.44
C GLY A 147 10.29 0.10 13.68
N TRP A 148 11.17 0.33 14.68
CA TRP A 148 12.30 -0.57 14.96
C TRP A 148 11.85 -1.97 15.42
N THR A 149 10.75 -2.05 16.17
CA THR A 149 10.23 -3.31 16.72
C THR A 149 9.55 -4.21 15.69
N ARG A 150 9.28 -3.69 14.49
CA ARG A 150 8.62 -4.39 13.38
C ARG A 150 9.50 -4.36 12.14
N PHE A 151 10.74 -4.85 12.28
CA PHE A 151 11.74 -4.83 11.22
C PHE A 151 11.23 -5.57 9.97
N GLY A 152 11.47 -4.98 8.79
CA GLY A 152 10.98 -5.48 7.50
C GLY A 152 9.52 -5.11 7.19
N GLU A 153 8.69 -4.80 8.18
CA GLU A 153 7.31 -4.37 7.96
C GLU A 153 7.23 -2.89 7.57
N LYS A 154 6.19 -2.57 6.80
CA LYS A 154 5.82 -1.21 6.44
C LYS A 154 4.48 -0.85 7.04
N GLU A 155 4.27 0.43 7.25
CA GLU A 155 3.01 0.97 7.72
C GLU A 155 2.50 1.99 6.69
N ALA A 156 1.20 1.91 6.41
CA ALA A 156 0.47 2.89 5.63
C ALA A 156 -0.62 3.52 6.49
N SER A 157 -0.60 4.83 6.67
CA SER A 157 -1.64 5.59 7.35
C SER A 157 -2.43 6.38 6.33
N VAL A 158 -3.75 6.24 6.32
CA VAL A 158 -4.69 6.98 5.47
C VAL A 158 -5.45 7.93 6.39
N TYR A 159 -5.28 9.24 6.20
CA TYR A 159 -5.79 10.27 7.12
C TYR A 159 -7.17 10.82 6.75
N VAL A 160 -7.67 10.45 5.57
CA VAL A 160 -8.97 10.88 5.05
C VAL A 160 -9.89 9.67 4.98
N GLN A 161 -11.13 9.85 5.43
CA GLN A 161 -12.16 8.84 5.24
C GLN A 161 -12.47 8.71 3.75
N GLY A 162 -12.29 7.52 3.21
CA GLY A 162 -12.56 7.21 1.81
C GLY A 162 -13.30 5.89 1.69
N ASP A 163 -13.87 5.67 0.51
CA ASP A 163 -14.39 4.37 0.13
C ASP A 163 -13.25 3.37 -0.09
N GLU A 164 -13.62 2.13 -0.42
CA GLU A 164 -12.64 1.09 -0.67
C GLU A 164 -11.75 1.39 -1.87
N PHE A 165 -12.28 2.04 -2.92
CA PHE A 165 -11.49 2.48 -4.06
C PHE A 165 -10.34 3.37 -3.61
N PHE A 166 -10.63 4.38 -2.78
CA PHE A 166 -9.62 5.28 -2.26
C PHE A 166 -8.55 4.55 -1.44
N VAL A 167 -8.97 3.68 -0.52
CA VAL A 167 -8.05 2.91 0.33
C VAL A 167 -7.13 2.01 -0.50
N VAL A 168 -7.69 1.25 -1.44
CA VAL A 168 -6.93 0.36 -2.33
C VAL A 168 -5.98 1.16 -3.22
N MET A 169 -6.44 2.28 -3.77
CA MET A 169 -5.62 3.19 -4.58
C MET A 169 -4.43 3.74 -3.78
N VAL A 170 -4.63 4.16 -2.53
CA VAL A 170 -3.53 4.64 -1.66
C VAL A 170 -2.54 3.52 -1.37
N LEU A 171 -3.02 2.36 -0.91
CA LEU A 171 -2.15 1.23 -0.55
C LEU A 171 -1.36 0.71 -1.74
N PHE A 172 -2.03 0.50 -2.87
CA PHE A 172 -1.41 -0.08 -4.06
C PHE A 172 -0.45 0.90 -4.71
N SER A 173 -0.83 2.18 -4.86
CA SER A 173 0.04 3.21 -5.43
C SER A 173 1.32 3.42 -4.61
N ALA A 174 1.25 3.31 -3.28
CA ALA A 174 2.42 3.39 -2.41
C ALA A 174 3.42 2.25 -2.67
N VAL A 175 2.92 1.01 -2.75
CA VAL A 175 3.75 -0.18 -2.96
C VAL A 175 4.39 -0.18 -4.34
N VAL A 176 3.61 0.09 -5.40
CA VAL A 176 4.14 0.09 -6.77
C VAL A 176 5.12 1.24 -6.99
N SER A 177 4.88 2.42 -6.40
CA SER A 177 5.82 3.55 -6.49
C SER A 177 7.13 3.25 -5.77
N LYS A 178 7.06 2.57 -4.61
CA LYS A 178 8.25 2.13 -3.88
C LYS A 178 9.06 1.11 -4.68
N GLU A 179 8.38 0.17 -5.32
CA GLU A 179 9.06 -0.87 -6.11
C GLU A 179 9.76 -0.26 -7.33
N LEU A 180 9.11 0.65 -8.05
CA LEU A 180 9.76 1.40 -9.13
C LEU A 180 10.96 2.20 -8.62
N LYS A 181 10.86 2.84 -7.44
CA LYS A 181 12.01 3.56 -6.84
C LYS A 181 13.18 2.61 -6.60
N LYS A 182 12.96 1.42 -6.03
CA LYS A 182 14.04 0.46 -5.78
C LYS A 182 14.75 0.06 -7.07
N ILE A 183 13.99 -0.26 -8.11
CA ILE A 183 14.55 -0.64 -9.41
C ILE A 183 15.39 0.52 -10.00
N ILE A 184 14.90 1.76 -9.91
CA ILE A 184 15.66 2.94 -10.36
C ILE A 184 16.94 3.10 -9.53
N ASP A 185 16.87 2.98 -8.21
CA ASP A 185 18.02 3.13 -7.31
C ASP A 185 19.08 2.03 -7.57
N GLU A 186 18.65 0.79 -7.84
CA GLU A 186 19.52 -0.34 -8.21
C GLU A 186 20.25 -0.09 -9.53
N VAL A 187 19.51 0.29 -10.59
CA VAL A 187 20.10 0.60 -11.91
C VAL A 187 21.10 1.76 -11.82
N VAL A 188 20.80 2.81 -11.06
CA VAL A 188 21.72 3.94 -10.87
C VAL A 188 22.98 3.50 -10.12
N GLY A 189 22.84 2.63 -9.10
CA GLY A 189 23.96 2.08 -8.35
C GLY A 189 24.90 1.23 -9.21
N GLU A 190 24.36 0.40 -10.09
CA GLU A 190 25.15 -0.42 -11.02
C GLU A 190 25.99 0.44 -11.97
N VAL A 191 25.40 1.47 -12.57
CA VAL A 191 26.10 2.38 -13.48
C VAL A 191 27.21 3.15 -12.75
N ALA A 192 26.94 3.64 -11.54
CA ALA A 192 27.94 4.35 -10.74
C ALA A 192 29.12 3.43 -10.35
N GLY A 193 28.83 2.18 -9.98
CA GLY A 193 29.86 1.18 -9.67
C GLY A 193 30.75 0.82 -10.86
N ALA A 194 30.17 0.73 -12.06
CA ALA A 194 30.92 0.43 -13.29
C ALA A 194 31.88 1.55 -13.70
N VAL A 195 31.52 2.82 -13.45
CA VAL A 195 32.36 3.98 -13.78
C VAL A 195 33.46 4.21 -12.73
N ALA A 196 33.20 3.93 -11.45
CA ALA A 196 34.19 4.09 -10.39
C ALA A 196 35.23 2.96 -10.35
N GLY A 197 34.97 1.82 -10.99
CA GLY A 197 35.90 0.69 -11.12
C GLY A 197 36.70 0.65 -12.42
N ALA A 198 36.52 1.64 -13.31
CA ALA A 198 37.23 1.78 -14.59
C ALA A 198 38.45 2.70 -14.50
#